data_AF-A0A0G0RR31-F1
#
_entry.id   AF-A0A0G0RR31-F1
#
_cell.length_a   1.000
_cell.length_b   1.000
_cell.length_c   1.000
_cell.angle_alpha   90.00
_cell.angle_beta   90.00
_cell.angle_gamma   90.00
#
_symmetry.space_group_name_H-M   'P 1'
#
loop_
_entity.id
_entity.type
_entity.pdbx_description
1 polymer ?
#
loop_
_entity_poly.entity_id
_entity_poly.type
_entity_poly.pdbx_seq_one_letter_code
_entity_poly.pdbx_strand_id
1 'polypeptide(L)'
;MNQQFRWMKRRVKKFFLSFFSNKKASKYVAPIIDAASNKGYVENYSNKADSLHLDIKSIYEEDLQDNFLKIMKKLSPHFRGSNVRLAIDFQEEGFYGKTNSFYIIGTSYPETKLKLIAGDVHRVEDSTRYKYLYDYAVAEPGMYYRDFEKKTLEKNLYMPSYPASREMCAIGGIISNNAGGERTLRYGKTNKYLLGVNLILADGKEYYFEKLNKTELDKKMTLETFEGQVYKKTFELISKNKELIEKSRPKVSKNSSGYNIWDVWDGHNFDLTQLICGAQGTLGIITRAKLGLVKRKKYNHLYVVFFKTLLTLPQFTREVLRLKPTSLEVTDDHTFKIYLRYAKEMAEILGSKSIFSTIKLFMPEFLLTIKSGVPKLILLVEFEGNEEVSVLKNIEQIKQLVKQYKLSGRFCKTDLEAQKYWKLRRDTFKLLREKIKDKHATPFIDDISINPSYLPEFIPALTKILDEHKILYTISGHLGDGNLHVIPLMDLSKEEERKKIYEVTDLVYDLILKHQGTLSAEHNDGLIRSPYLEKEFGLKVYNLFKQIKETFDPDNIFNPHKKIGVTKEYAMSHMIKDESYIQKHPHEKI
;
A
#
# COMPACT_ATOMS: atom_id res chain seq x y z
N MET A 1 6.43 -13.02 49.99
CA MET A 1 6.49 -13.50 48.59
C MET A 1 5.34 -14.45 48.16
N ASN A 2 4.78 -15.32 49.02
CA ASN A 2 3.83 -16.36 48.57
C ASN A 2 2.34 -15.96 48.39
N GLN A 3 1.87 -14.84 48.96
CA GLN A 3 0.45 -14.43 48.82
C GLN A 3 0.16 -13.61 47.56
N GLN A 4 1.03 -12.68 47.18
CA GLN A 4 0.92 -11.94 45.90
C GLN A 4 1.02 -12.89 44.70
N PHE A 5 1.89 -13.90 44.75
CA PHE A 5 2.03 -14.90 43.69
C PHE A 5 0.78 -15.79 43.52
N ARG A 6 0.12 -16.15 44.64
CA ARG A 6 -1.15 -16.90 44.62
C ARG A 6 -2.35 -16.04 44.18
N TRP A 7 -2.36 -14.76 44.52
CA TRP A 7 -3.37 -13.80 44.08
C TRP A 7 -3.26 -13.53 42.56
N MET A 8 -2.04 -13.38 42.04
CA MET A 8 -1.75 -13.22 40.62
C MET A 8 -2.11 -14.49 39.82
N LYS A 9 -1.76 -15.69 40.30
CA LYS A 9 -2.18 -16.97 39.68
C LYS A 9 -3.70 -17.12 39.61
N ARG A 10 -4.46 -16.68 40.62
CA ARG A 10 -5.93 -16.78 40.64
C ARG A 10 -6.60 -15.81 39.66
N ARG A 11 -6.04 -14.61 39.50
CA ARG A 11 -6.54 -13.60 38.54
C ARG A 11 -6.20 -13.98 37.10
N VAL A 12 -4.99 -14.51 36.88
CA VAL A 12 -4.58 -15.15 35.62
C VAL A 12 -5.51 -16.33 35.30
N LYS A 13 -5.77 -17.25 36.24
CA LYS A 13 -6.65 -18.42 35.99
C LYS A 13 -8.13 -18.06 35.73
N LYS A 14 -8.68 -17.03 36.40
CA LYS A 14 -10.03 -16.51 36.12
C LYS A 14 -10.11 -15.76 34.79
N PHE A 15 -9.05 -15.10 34.36
CA PHE A 15 -8.97 -14.42 33.06
C PHE A 15 -8.68 -15.37 31.90
N PHE A 16 -7.89 -16.43 32.13
CA PHE A 16 -7.72 -17.55 31.19
C PHE A 16 -9.11 -18.06 30.75
N LEU A 17 -10.03 -18.26 31.69
CA LEU A 17 -11.42 -18.67 31.41
C LEU A 17 -12.23 -17.66 30.59
N SER A 18 -11.96 -16.35 30.65
CA SER A 18 -12.64 -15.35 29.80
C SER A 18 -11.94 -15.08 28.47
N PHE A 19 -10.64 -15.37 28.36
CA PHE A 19 -9.85 -15.33 27.13
C PHE A 19 -10.21 -16.49 26.18
N PHE A 20 -10.77 -17.59 26.71
CA PHE A 20 -11.12 -18.80 25.95
C PHE A 20 -12.38 -18.70 25.06
N SER A 21 -13.01 -17.54 24.89
CA SER A 21 -14.11 -17.40 23.92
C SER A 21 -13.62 -17.34 22.46
N ASN A 22 -12.34 -17.06 22.22
CA ASN A 22 -11.73 -17.13 20.89
C ASN A 22 -10.50 -18.06 20.86
N LYS A 23 -10.75 -19.37 20.73
CA LYS A 23 -9.77 -20.48 20.87
C LYS A 23 -8.55 -20.43 19.92
N LYS A 24 -8.53 -19.61 18.86
CA LYS A 24 -7.47 -19.64 17.82
C LYS A 24 -6.28 -18.70 18.11
N ALA A 25 -6.52 -17.48 18.59
CA ALA A 25 -5.43 -16.57 19.01
C ALA A 25 -4.63 -17.14 20.20
N SER A 26 -5.33 -17.87 21.08
CA SER A 26 -4.79 -18.51 22.27
C SER A 26 -3.62 -19.47 22.00
N LYS A 27 -3.55 -20.20 20.88
CA LYS A 27 -2.49 -21.21 20.66
C LYS A 27 -1.11 -20.62 20.31
N TYR A 28 -1.07 -19.40 19.77
CA TYR A 28 0.15 -18.76 19.25
C TYR A 28 0.59 -17.56 20.09
N VAL A 29 -0.39 -16.88 20.69
CA VAL A 29 -0.15 -15.80 21.64
C VAL A 29 0.20 -16.37 23.02
N ALA A 30 -0.33 -17.54 23.41
CA ALA A 30 -0.01 -18.13 24.72
C ALA A 30 1.49 -18.44 24.87
N PRO A 31 2.22 -19.06 23.92
CA PRO A 31 3.66 -19.27 24.10
C PRO A 31 4.46 -17.96 24.20
N ILE A 32 4.06 -16.90 23.48
CA ILE A 32 4.73 -15.60 23.48
C ILE A 32 4.46 -14.85 24.79
N ILE A 33 3.19 -14.79 25.23
CA ILE A 33 2.80 -14.21 26.52
C ILE A 33 3.33 -15.06 27.66
N ASP A 34 3.31 -16.38 27.58
CA ASP A 34 3.76 -17.29 28.65
C ASP A 34 5.28 -17.27 28.75
N ALA A 35 6.03 -17.19 27.63
CA ALA A 35 7.48 -16.94 27.65
C ALA A 35 7.82 -15.54 28.21
N ALA A 36 7.11 -14.50 27.79
CA ALA A 36 7.35 -13.13 28.22
C ALA A 36 6.86 -12.86 29.67
N SER A 37 5.81 -13.57 30.13
CA SER A 37 5.24 -13.45 31.48
C SER A 37 5.89 -14.38 32.50
N ASN A 38 6.27 -15.61 32.13
CA ASN A 38 6.99 -16.53 33.03
C ASN A 38 8.36 -15.99 33.46
N LYS A 39 8.93 -15.07 32.67
CA LYS A 39 10.18 -14.37 33.01
C LYS A 39 9.98 -12.92 33.49
N GLY A 40 8.74 -12.47 33.65
CA GLY A 40 8.39 -11.19 34.29
C GLY A 40 8.60 -9.94 33.43
N TYR A 41 8.68 -10.09 32.10
CA TYR A 41 8.99 -9.02 31.15
C TYR A 41 7.77 -8.30 30.58
N VAL A 42 6.53 -8.65 30.94
CA VAL A 42 5.33 -7.96 30.46
C VAL A 42 4.62 -7.34 31.65
N GLU A 43 4.52 -6.02 31.68
CA GLU A 43 3.78 -5.29 32.72
C GLU A 43 2.27 -5.33 32.46
N ASN A 44 1.89 -5.19 31.18
CA ASN A 44 0.50 -5.16 30.77
C ASN A 44 0.37 -5.62 29.32
N TYR A 45 -0.81 -6.08 28.94
CA TYR A 45 -1.12 -6.42 27.55
C TYR A 45 -2.59 -6.16 27.27
N SER A 46 -2.89 -5.78 26.02
CA SER A 46 -4.28 -5.60 25.60
C SER A 46 -4.51 -6.13 24.19
N ASN A 47 -5.72 -6.57 23.94
CA ASN A 47 -6.17 -7.02 22.63
C ASN A 47 -7.23 -6.03 22.13
N LYS A 48 -6.95 -5.34 21.03
CA LYS A 48 -7.89 -4.43 20.37
C LYS A 48 -7.79 -4.62 18.87
N ALA A 49 -8.92 -4.93 18.24
CA ALA A 49 -9.06 -4.99 16.78
C ALA A 49 -7.86 -5.70 16.13
N ASP A 50 -7.66 -6.95 16.53
CA ASP A 50 -6.70 -7.88 15.91
C ASP A 50 -5.21 -7.56 16.09
N SER A 51 -4.88 -6.62 16.99
CA SER A 51 -3.50 -6.28 17.38
C SER A 51 -3.17 -6.69 18.82
N LEU A 52 -1.97 -7.26 19.03
CA LEU A 52 -1.44 -7.61 20.35
C LEU A 52 -0.57 -6.46 20.89
N HIS A 53 -1.03 -5.83 21.97
CA HIS A 53 -0.30 -4.75 22.64
C HIS A 53 0.50 -5.37 23.79
N LEU A 54 1.82 -5.19 23.80
CA LEU A 54 2.70 -5.70 24.85
C LEU A 54 3.46 -4.54 25.50
N ASP A 55 3.22 -4.29 26.78
CA ASP A 55 4.02 -3.37 27.58
C ASP A 55 5.19 -4.16 28.20
N ILE A 56 6.41 -3.95 27.70
CA ILE A 56 7.59 -4.75 28.04
C ILE A 56 8.43 -4.08 29.15
N LYS A 57 8.78 -4.85 30.19
CA LYS A 57 9.68 -4.52 31.30
C LYS A 57 11.14 -4.66 30.85
N SER A 58 11.98 -3.65 31.11
CA SER A 58 13.38 -3.64 30.66
C SER A 58 14.26 -4.61 31.45
N ILE A 59 14.71 -5.74 30.88
CA ILE A 59 15.70 -6.61 31.57
C ILE A 59 16.57 -7.43 30.60
N TYR A 60 17.78 -7.79 31.06
CA TYR A 60 18.87 -8.47 30.34
C TYR A 60 18.87 -10.04 30.58
N GLU A 61 18.70 -10.98 29.61
CA GLU A 61 19.62 -12.05 29.03
C GLU A 61 18.83 -13.34 28.65
N GLU A 62 19.42 -14.44 28.13
CA GLU A 62 19.65 -14.87 26.73
C GLU A 62 19.01 -16.28 26.46
N ASP A 63 18.55 -16.52 25.21
CA ASP A 63 18.85 -17.65 24.28
C ASP A 63 17.71 -18.28 23.43
N LEU A 64 18.02 -18.50 22.14
CA LEU A 64 17.20 -18.87 20.93
C LEU A 64 16.01 -17.97 20.55
N GLN A 65 15.43 -17.30 21.54
CA GLN A 65 14.65 -16.05 21.43
C GLN A 65 15.57 -14.84 21.13
N ASP A 66 16.83 -15.09 20.83
CA ASP A 66 17.92 -14.27 21.32
C ASP A 66 18.28 -13.09 20.46
N ASN A 67 18.12 -13.17 19.14
CA ASN A 67 18.35 -11.99 18.30
C ASN A 67 17.22 -10.98 18.45
N PHE A 68 15.96 -11.42 18.40
CA PHE A 68 14.84 -10.51 18.64
C PHE A 68 14.84 -9.98 20.08
N LEU A 69 15.09 -10.81 21.11
CA LEU A 69 15.19 -10.31 22.49
C LEU A 69 16.47 -9.50 22.76
N LYS A 70 17.62 -9.77 22.12
CA LYS A 70 18.82 -8.90 22.18
C LYS A 70 18.57 -7.56 21.50
N ILE A 71 17.87 -7.56 20.36
CA ILE A 71 17.42 -6.34 19.68
C ILE A 71 16.45 -5.62 20.59
N MET A 72 15.34 -6.23 21.03
CA MET A 72 14.38 -5.62 21.94
C MET A 72 15.01 -5.15 23.27
N LYS A 73 16.01 -5.86 23.81
CA LYS A 73 16.88 -5.41 24.92
C LYS A 73 17.71 -4.18 24.56
N LYS A 74 18.42 -4.19 23.43
CA LYS A 74 19.23 -3.07 22.94
C LYS A 74 18.37 -1.85 22.64
N LEU A 75 17.14 -2.08 22.20
CA LEU A 75 16.13 -1.07 21.93
C LEU A 75 15.41 -0.60 23.19
N SER A 76 15.39 -1.40 24.27
CA SER A 76 14.74 -1.05 25.54
C SER A 76 15.14 0.30 26.16
N PRO A 77 16.40 0.80 26.04
CA PRO A 77 16.75 2.13 26.51
C PRO A 77 16.15 3.25 25.64
N HIS A 78 15.94 3.01 24.34
CA HIS A 78 15.25 3.94 23.43
C HIS A 78 13.73 3.98 23.68
N PHE A 79 13.22 3.05 24.48
CA PHE A 79 11.81 2.94 24.85
C PHE A 79 11.46 3.51 26.23
N ARG A 80 12.43 4.10 26.96
CA ARG A 80 12.21 4.62 28.33
C ARG A 80 11.16 5.74 28.36
N GLY A 81 10.11 5.54 29.17
CA GLY A 81 9.09 6.57 29.50
C GLY A 81 7.80 6.54 28.67
N SER A 82 7.51 5.44 27.98
CA SER A 82 6.54 5.42 26.87
C SER A 82 5.79 4.09 26.86
N ASN A 83 4.46 4.09 26.75
CA ASN A 83 3.74 2.87 26.36
C ASN A 83 4.26 2.46 24.98
N VAL A 84 4.96 1.33 24.90
CA VAL A 84 5.55 0.84 23.66
C VAL A 84 4.44 0.14 22.89
N ARG A 85 3.87 0.82 21.88
CA ARG A 85 3.09 0.09 20.87
C ARG A 85 4.07 -0.49 19.86
N LEU A 86 4.46 -1.75 20.07
CA LEU A 86 4.89 -2.57 18.94
C LEU A 86 3.61 -2.76 18.11
N ALA A 87 3.40 -1.93 17.09
CA ALA A 87 2.34 -2.20 16.14
C ALA A 87 2.87 -3.35 15.27
N ILE A 88 2.58 -4.55 15.73
CA ILE A 88 2.47 -5.68 14.83
C ILE A 88 1.28 -5.32 13.97
N ASP A 89 1.55 -4.80 12.77
CA ASP A 89 0.48 -4.77 11.79
C ASP A 89 0.16 -6.24 11.54
N PHE A 90 -0.91 -6.69 12.17
CA PHE A 90 -1.86 -7.51 11.45
C PHE A 90 -2.53 -6.56 10.46
N GLN A 91 -1.78 -6.13 9.45
CA GLN A 91 -2.46 -5.86 8.21
C GLN A 91 -2.90 -7.24 7.76
N GLU A 92 -4.16 -7.53 8.02
CA GLU A 92 -5.03 -8.30 7.13
C GLU A 92 -5.14 -7.52 5.80
N GLU A 93 -4.00 -7.20 5.19
CA GLU A 93 -3.92 -7.23 3.76
C GLU A 93 -3.73 -8.68 3.35
N GLY A 94 -4.43 -8.99 2.29
CA GLY A 94 -5.01 -10.28 2.16
C GLY A 94 -4.19 -11.33 1.49
N PHE A 95 -4.35 -12.54 2.03
CA PHE A 95 -3.74 -13.82 1.67
C PHE A 95 -2.35 -13.95 2.29
N TYR A 96 -2.14 -14.79 3.30
CA TYR A 96 -2.89 -15.90 3.86
C TYR A 96 -2.23 -16.24 5.23
N GLY A 97 -2.97 -16.42 6.32
CA GLY A 97 -2.80 -17.51 7.31
C GLY A 97 -1.45 -17.71 8.01
N LYS A 98 -1.40 -17.43 9.32
CA LYS A 98 -0.23 -17.67 10.20
C LYS A 98 1.10 -17.39 9.52
N THR A 99 1.17 -16.24 8.91
CA THR A 99 2.44 -15.59 8.74
C THR A 99 2.90 -15.19 10.13
N ASN A 100 3.85 -15.95 10.70
CA ASN A 100 4.72 -15.50 11.79
C ASN A 100 5.65 -14.39 11.25
N SER A 101 5.06 -13.38 10.61
CA SER A 101 5.73 -12.27 9.95
C SER A 101 5.66 -11.08 10.88
N PHE A 102 6.81 -10.75 11.44
CA PHE A 102 6.99 -9.56 12.26
C PHE A 102 6.94 -8.33 11.37
N TYR A 103 5.80 -7.64 11.34
CA TYR A 103 5.77 -6.25 10.97
C TYR A 103 6.08 -5.47 12.24
N ILE A 104 7.20 -4.75 12.28
CA ILE A 104 7.40 -3.77 13.35
C ILE A 104 7.01 -2.44 12.76
N ILE A 105 5.72 -2.12 12.86
CA ILE A 105 5.29 -0.73 12.83
C ILE A 105 5.71 -0.19 14.18
N GLY A 106 6.69 0.72 14.16
CA GLY A 106 7.35 1.19 15.37
C GLY A 106 6.42 1.81 16.40
N THR A 107 7.07 2.22 17.48
CA THR A 107 6.47 2.73 18.71
C THR A 107 5.48 3.86 18.49
N SER A 108 4.32 3.80 19.14
CA SER A 108 3.42 4.96 19.29
C SER A 108 3.20 5.29 20.75
N TYR A 109 3.31 6.56 21.14
CA TYR A 109 2.98 7.05 22.48
C TYR A 109 1.45 7.10 22.73
N PRO A 110 0.97 7.05 23.98
CA PRO A 110 -0.45 7.23 24.32
C PRO A 110 -0.99 8.61 23.90
N GLU A 111 -0.08 9.56 23.69
CA GLU A 111 -0.30 10.80 22.96
C GLU A 111 0.57 10.80 21.70
N THR A 112 0.12 10.19 20.61
CA THR A 112 0.82 10.22 19.30
C THR A 112 1.13 11.67 18.93
N LYS A 113 2.42 12.05 19.02
CA LYS A 113 2.88 13.41 18.77
C LYS A 113 3.00 13.64 17.27
N LEU A 114 1.93 14.10 16.65
CA LEU A 114 2.02 14.77 15.36
C LEU A 114 2.60 16.17 15.61
N LYS A 115 3.82 16.43 15.14
CA LYS A 115 4.32 17.80 15.04
C LYS A 115 4.04 18.30 13.64
N LEU A 116 2.99 19.11 13.51
CA LEU A 116 2.75 19.90 12.31
C LEU A 116 3.65 21.12 12.36
N ILE A 117 4.58 21.22 11.42
CA ILE A 117 5.30 22.46 11.17
C ILE A 117 4.71 23.00 9.87
N ALA A 118 3.54 23.64 10.01
CA ALA A 118 3.01 24.52 8.98
C ALA A 118 3.76 25.84 9.12
N GLY A 119 4.83 26.00 8.35
CA GLY A 119 5.55 27.26 8.29
C GLY A 119 4.97 28.13 7.19
N ASP A 120 4.60 29.37 7.50
CA ASP A 120 4.57 30.41 6.48
C ASP A 120 5.93 30.40 5.76
N VAL A 121 5.86 30.53 4.43
CA VAL A 121 7.01 30.49 3.54
C VAL A 121 7.93 31.67 3.89
N HIS A 122 9.08 31.39 4.50
CA HIS A 122 10.23 32.27 4.39
C HIS A 122 11.22 31.62 3.43
N ARG A 123 11.42 32.28 2.28
CA ARG A 123 12.63 32.10 1.47
C ARG A 123 13.81 32.45 2.37
N VAL A 124 14.49 31.45 2.92
CA VAL A 124 15.79 31.68 3.55
C VAL A 124 16.81 31.57 2.44
N GLU A 125 17.32 32.71 1.98
CA GLU A 125 18.60 32.74 1.29
C GLU A 125 19.67 32.34 2.29
N ASP A 126 20.18 31.12 2.15
CA ASP A 126 21.51 30.77 2.63
C ASP A 126 22.35 30.60 1.36
N SER A 127 23.50 31.27 1.32
CA SER A 127 24.32 31.56 0.13
C SER A 127 24.88 30.33 -0.61
N THR A 128 24.44 29.12 -0.26
CA THR A 128 24.98 27.85 -0.75
C THR A 128 23.95 26.74 -0.99
N ARG A 129 22.65 26.89 -0.70
CA ARG A 129 21.66 25.78 -0.81
C ARG A 129 20.28 26.18 -1.34
N TYR A 130 19.72 25.36 -2.23
CA TYR A 130 18.28 25.30 -2.49
C TYR A 130 17.63 24.29 -1.53
N LYS A 131 16.72 24.73 -0.66
CA LYS A 131 15.90 23.84 0.18
C LYS A 131 14.44 23.98 -0.29
N TYR A 132 13.88 22.93 -0.89
CA TYR A 132 12.44 22.88 -1.14
C TYR A 132 11.72 22.85 0.22
N LEU A 133 11.08 23.95 0.61
CA LEU A 133 10.24 24.03 1.80
C LEU A 133 8.89 23.37 1.47
N TYR A 134 8.83 22.06 1.65
CA TYR A 134 7.54 21.40 1.80
C TYR A 134 6.93 21.82 3.13
N ASP A 135 5.63 22.10 3.16
CA ASP A 135 4.85 21.90 4.38
C ASP A 135 5.08 20.42 4.78
N TYR A 136 5.37 20.15 6.04
CA TYR A 136 5.65 18.78 6.47
C TYR A 136 5.05 18.45 7.82
N ALA A 137 4.80 17.16 8.00
CA ALA A 137 4.45 16.57 9.26
C ALA A 137 5.57 15.65 9.73
N VAL A 138 5.80 15.61 11.03
CA VAL A 138 6.57 14.54 11.65
C VAL A 138 5.59 13.63 12.37
N ALA A 139 5.58 12.36 11.99
CA ALA A 139 4.67 11.36 12.53
C ALA A 139 5.42 10.11 12.99
N GLU A 140 4.87 9.47 14.02
CA GLU A 140 5.25 8.13 14.43
C GLU A 140 4.56 7.10 13.51
N PRO A 141 5.21 5.95 13.26
CA PRO A 141 4.75 4.96 12.27
C PRO A 141 3.39 4.35 12.63
N GLY A 142 3.06 4.22 13.92
CA GLY A 142 1.76 3.70 14.37
C GLY A 142 0.60 4.69 14.28
N MET A 143 0.82 5.92 13.80
CA MET A 143 -0.24 6.88 13.59
C MET A 143 -1.16 6.43 12.45
N TYR A 144 -2.45 6.27 12.72
CA TYR A 144 -3.42 5.98 11.66
C TYR A 144 -3.56 7.15 10.71
N TYR A 145 -3.69 6.85 9.42
CA TYR A 145 -3.85 7.88 8.39
C TYR A 145 -5.13 8.69 8.60
N ARG A 146 -6.26 8.08 9.02
CA ARG A 146 -7.49 8.81 9.36
C ARG A 146 -7.29 9.92 10.41
N ASP A 147 -6.41 9.68 11.38
CA ASP A 147 -6.11 10.63 12.45
C ASP A 147 -5.09 11.67 11.99
N PHE A 148 -4.16 11.28 11.13
CA PHE A 148 -3.18 12.15 10.48
C PHE A 148 -3.86 13.15 9.55
N GLU A 149 -4.72 12.64 8.66
CA GLU A 149 -5.47 13.41 7.67
C GLU A 149 -6.35 14.45 8.35
N LYS A 150 -7.08 14.07 9.42
CA LYS A 150 -7.90 15.03 10.19
C LYS A 150 -7.08 16.26 10.62
N LYS A 151 -5.89 16.05 11.18
CA LYS A 151 -5.02 17.14 11.64
C LYS A 151 -4.39 17.94 10.50
N THR A 152 -3.99 17.30 9.39
CA THR A 152 -3.46 18.04 8.24
C THR A 152 -4.54 18.87 7.55
N LEU A 153 -5.77 18.36 7.50
CA LEU A 153 -6.91 19.04 6.89
C LEU A 153 -7.30 20.32 7.63
N GLU A 154 -7.13 20.40 8.95
CA GLU A 154 -7.27 21.64 9.74
C GLU A 154 -6.34 22.76 9.26
N LYS A 155 -5.24 22.42 8.57
CA LYS A 155 -4.29 23.35 7.96
C LYS A 155 -4.43 23.45 6.44
N ASN A 156 -5.50 22.90 5.86
CA ASN A 156 -5.72 22.81 4.42
C ASN A 156 -4.59 22.05 3.67
N LEU A 157 -3.97 21.10 4.35
CA LEU A 157 -2.89 20.24 3.85
C LEU A 157 -3.35 18.78 3.82
N TYR A 158 -2.74 17.97 2.95
CA TYR A 158 -2.90 16.52 2.97
C TYR A 158 -1.64 15.83 2.45
N MET A 159 -1.48 14.55 2.79
CA MET A 159 -0.43 13.69 2.21
C MET A 159 -1.00 13.00 0.96
N PRO A 160 -0.36 13.15 -0.21
CA PRO A 160 -1.01 12.81 -1.47
C PRO A 160 -0.90 11.35 -1.89
N SER A 161 -0.25 10.48 -1.10
CA SER A 161 -0.28 9.02 -1.32
C SER A 161 -1.71 8.49 -1.41
N TYR A 162 -2.64 9.05 -0.62
CA TYR A 162 -4.09 8.82 -0.72
C TYR A 162 -4.54 7.36 -0.98
N PRO A 163 -4.12 6.39 -0.15
CA PRO A 163 -4.44 4.97 -0.36
C PRO A 163 -5.92 4.67 -0.11
N ALA A 164 -6.44 3.64 -0.78
CA ALA A 164 -7.81 3.17 -0.58
C ALA A 164 -8.08 2.70 0.88
N SER A 165 -7.05 2.25 1.59
CA SER A 165 -7.09 1.79 2.98
C SER A 165 -6.94 2.92 4.01
N ARG A 166 -7.08 4.20 3.63
CA ARG A 166 -6.89 5.39 4.48
C ARG A 166 -7.61 5.38 5.84
N GLU A 167 -8.73 4.67 5.96
CA GLU A 167 -9.49 4.54 7.22
C GLU A 167 -8.86 3.57 8.24
N MET A 168 -7.92 2.73 7.80
CA MET A 168 -7.32 1.66 8.60
C MET A 168 -5.78 1.63 8.57
N CYS A 169 -5.13 2.09 7.50
CA CYS A 169 -3.67 2.00 7.39
C CYS A 169 -2.94 2.99 8.31
N ALA A 170 -1.77 2.59 8.82
CA ALA A 170 -0.87 3.44 9.58
C ALA A 170 0.26 4.01 8.71
N ILE A 171 0.87 5.12 9.15
CA ILE A 171 1.98 5.81 8.44
C ILE A 171 3.14 4.87 8.12
N GLY A 172 3.51 3.98 9.05
CA GLY A 172 4.60 3.01 8.85
C GLY A 172 4.30 2.03 7.71
N GLY A 173 3.05 1.56 7.60
CA GLY A 173 2.60 0.72 6.49
C GLY A 173 2.61 1.46 5.15
N ILE A 174 2.16 2.72 5.14
CA ILE A 174 2.19 3.57 3.93
C ILE A 174 3.64 3.72 3.42
N ILE A 175 4.60 3.99 4.31
CA ILE A 175 6.02 4.08 3.94
C ILE A 175 6.55 2.72 3.50
N SER A 176 6.27 1.66 4.27
CA SER A 176 6.82 0.32 4.03
C SER A 176 6.35 -0.32 2.73
N ASN A 177 5.18 0.08 2.21
CA ASN A 177 4.66 -0.39 0.92
C ASN A 177 4.91 0.59 -0.23
N ASN A 178 5.47 1.78 0.03
CA ASN A 178 5.54 2.89 -0.94
C ASN A 178 4.15 3.17 -1.55
N ALA A 179 3.16 3.38 -0.68
CA ALA A 179 1.76 3.40 -1.08
C ALA A 179 1.44 4.54 -2.06
N GLY A 180 0.46 4.26 -2.91
CA GLY A 180 -0.16 5.24 -3.78
C GLY A 180 -1.69 5.12 -3.74
N GLY A 181 -2.34 5.82 -4.66
CA GLY A 181 -3.77 5.76 -4.86
C GLY A 181 -4.23 6.75 -5.93
N GLU A 182 -5.48 7.21 -5.81
CA GLU A 182 -6.20 7.96 -6.85
C GLU A 182 -5.55 9.29 -7.25
N ARG A 183 -4.71 9.85 -6.38
CA ARG A 183 -4.02 11.13 -6.58
C ARG A 183 -2.57 10.98 -7.05
N THR A 184 -2.08 9.74 -7.15
CA THR A 184 -0.70 9.46 -7.54
C THR A 184 -0.37 9.97 -8.94
N LEU A 185 -1.32 9.98 -9.87
CA LEU A 185 -1.10 10.50 -11.22
C LEU A 185 -0.52 11.93 -11.21
N ARG A 186 -1.04 12.79 -10.34
CA ARG A 186 -0.60 14.18 -10.23
C ARG A 186 0.58 14.37 -9.29
N TYR A 187 0.61 13.62 -8.19
CA TYR A 187 1.49 13.91 -7.06
C TYR A 187 2.63 12.89 -6.88
N GLY A 188 2.45 11.66 -7.35
CA GLY A 188 3.33 10.53 -7.10
C GLY A 188 3.01 9.80 -5.80
N LYS A 189 3.87 8.83 -5.46
CA LYS A 189 3.71 7.92 -4.31
C LYS A 189 4.48 8.40 -3.08
N THR A 190 4.38 7.66 -1.99
CA THR A 190 5.00 7.98 -0.71
C THR A 190 6.50 8.29 -0.80
N ASN A 191 7.26 7.62 -1.67
CA ASN A 191 8.69 7.85 -1.81
C ASN A 191 9.07 9.29 -2.19
N LYS A 192 8.19 10.03 -2.88
CA LYS A 192 8.40 11.46 -3.17
C LYS A 192 8.22 12.36 -1.94
N TYR A 193 7.54 11.87 -0.92
CA TYR A 193 7.13 12.62 0.26
C TYR A 193 7.84 12.16 1.53
N LEU A 194 8.63 11.10 1.51
CA LEU A 194 9.47 10.72 2.63
C LEU A 194 10.73 11.60 2.64
N LEU A 195 10.68 12.71 3.38
CA LEU A 195 11.76 13.70 3.44
C LEU A 195 12.90 13.29 4.39
N GLY A 196 12.61 12.38 5.31
CA GLY A 196 13.58 11.83 6.25
C GLY A 196 12.94 10.81 7.18
N VAL A 197 13.73 9.88 7.71
CA VAL A 197 13.23 8.76 8.52
C VAL A 197 14.23 8.38 9.61
N ASN A 198 13.72 8.18 10.83
CA ASN A 198 14.45 7.52 11.89
C ASN A 198 14.23 6.00 11.74
N LEU A 199 15.34 5.27 11.65
CA LEU A 199 15.35 3.84 11.43
C LEU A 199 16.29 3.17 12.43
N ILE A 200 15.78 2.17 13.14
CA ILE A 200 16.59 1.25 13.92
C ILE A 200 17.20 0.20 12.97
N LEU A 201 18.52 0.04 13.04
CA LEU A 201 19.27 -0.93 12.25
C LEU A 201 19.64 -2.19 13.04
N ALA A 202 20.29 -3.15 12.37
CA ALA A 202 20.60 -4.48 12.92
C ALA A 202 21.54 -4.44 14.14
N ASP A 203 22.36 -3.40 14.26
CA ASP A 203 23.20 -3.18 15.42
C ASP A 203 22.41 -2.75 16.69
N GLY A 204 21.12 -2.45 16.52
CA GLY A 204 20.18 -2.03 17.56
C GLY A 204 20.18 -0.53 17.83
N LYS A 205 20.85 0.29 17.01
CA LYS A 205 20.87 1.75 17.17
C LYS A 205 19.90 2.42 16.20
N GLU A 206 19.36 3.56 16.62
CA GLU A 206 18.54 4.42 15.78
C GLU A 206 19.41 5.43 15.03
N TYR A 207 19.20 5.53 13.73
CA TYR A 207 19.85 6.48 12.84
C TYR A 207 18.82 7.30 12.07
N TYR A 208 19.20 8.49 11.64
CA TYR A 208 18.36 9.35 10.81
C TYR A 208 18.89 9.39 9.38
N PHE A 209 18.02 9.02 8.44
CA PHE A 209 18.29 9.01 7.01
C PHE A 209 17.52 10.13 6.33
N GLU A 210 18.21 10.87 5.46
CA GLU A 210 17.62 11.88 4.56
C GLU A 210 18.46 11.98 3.29
N LYS A 211 18.00 12.79 2.33
CA LYS A 211 18.73 13.07 1.10
C LYS A 211 20.00 13.87 1.41
N LEU A 212 21.15 13.35 1.00
CA LEU A 212 22.48 13.95 1.21
C LEU A 212 23.07 14.44 -0.10
N ASN A 213 23.78 15.56 -0.08
CA ASN A 213 24.70 15.90 -1.18
C ASN A 213 26.00 15.08 -1.07
N LYS A 214 26.87 15.17 -2.09
CA LYS A 214 28.12 14.41 -2.14
C LYS A 214 29.04 14.65 -0.92
N THR A 215 29.20 15.90 -0.48
CA THR A 215 30.04 16.24 0.68
C THR A 215 29.49 15.64 1.98
N GLU A 216 28.17 15.65 2.16
CA GLU A 216 27.50 15.04 3.32
C GLU A 216 27.61 13.51 3.28
N LEU A 217 27.46 12.90 2.10
CA LEU A 217 27.67 11.48 1.89
C LEU A 217 29.10 11.06 2.23
N ASP A 218 30.11 11.80 1.76
CA ASP A 218 31.52 11.46 2.00
C ASP A 218 31.84 11.46 3.49
N LYS A 219 31.29 12.41 4.26
CA LYS A 219 31.38 12.43 5.73
C LYS A 219 30.69 11.22 6.38
N LYS A 220 29.54 10.79 5.85
CA LYS A 220 28.85 9.58 6.36
C LYS A 220 29.67 8.32 6.11
N MET A 221 30.31 8.20 4.93
CA MET A 221 31.13 7.03 4.57
C MET A 221 32.43 6.91 5.37
N THR A 222 32.91 7.99 6.00
CA THR A 222 34.10 7.94 6.90
C THR A 222 33.77 7.47 8.32
N LEU A 223 32.49 7.33 8.68
CA LEU A 223 32.10 6.89 10.01
C LEU A 223 32.44 5.40 10.21
N GLU A 224 33.15 5.08 11.29
CA GLU A 224 33.43 3.70 11.72
C GLU A 224 32.25 3.08 12.50
N THR A 225 31.03 3.35 12.04
CA THR A 225 29.78 2.87 12.64
C THR A 225 29.03 1.97 11.67
N PHE A 226 28.00 1.26 12.16
CA PHE A 226 27.13 0.47 11.30
C PHE A 226 26.45 1.33 10.22
N GLU A 227 26.00 2.54 10.58
CA GLU A 227 25.50 3.54 9.62
C GLU A 227 26.53 3.88 8.53
N GLY A 228 27.78 4.16 8.90
CA GLY A 228 28.83 4.48 7.93
C GLY A 228 29.10 3.34 6.95
N GLN A 229 29.08 2.09 7.45
CA GLN A 229 29.17 0.90 6.61
C GLN A 229 27.99 0.76 5.66
N VAL A 230 26.77 1.03 6.11
CA VAL A 230 25.55 1.01 5.27
C VAL A 230 25.68 2.02 4.13
N TYR A 231 26.06 3.27 4.41
CA TYR A 231 26.29 4.28 3.37
C TYR A 231 27.38 3.86 2.39
N LYS A 232 28.55 3.43 2.91
CA LYS A 232 29.70 3.04 2.10
C LYS A 232 29.38 1.88 1.16
N LYS A 233 28.91 0.76 1.71
CA LYS A 233 28.60 -0.45 0.93
C LYS A 233 27.49 -0.20 -0.10
N THR A 234 26.44 0.54 0.29
CA THR A 234 25.35 0.84 -0.63
C THR A 234 25.81 1.77 -1.76
N PHE A 235 26.60 2.81 -1.45
CA PHE A 235 27.13 3.70 -2.47
C PHE A 235 28.06 2.98 -3.45
N GLU A 236 28.96 2.13 -2.95
CA GLU A 236 29.85 1.30 -3.78
C GLU A 236 29.04 0.35 -4.67
N LEU A 237 28.03 -0.33 -4.11
CA LEU A 237 27.17 -1.26 -4.84
C LEU A 237 26.39 -0.57 -5.95
N ILE A 238 25.71 0.55 -5.65
CA ILE A 238 24.94 1.32 -6.63
C ILE A 238 25.87 1.90 -7.70
N SER A 239 26.98 2.52 -7.32
CA SER A 239 27.91 3.18 -8.25
C SER A 239 28.57 2.19 -9.20
N LYS A 240 29.01 1.02 -8.70
CA LYS A 240 29.64 -0.02 -9.51
C LYS A 240 28.66 -0.63 -10.52
N ASN A 241 27.37 -0.65 -10.22
CA ASN A 241 26.33 -1.29 -11.04
C ASN A 241 25.43 -0.29 -11.78
N LYS A 242 25.83 0.98 -11.91
CA LYS A 242 24.98 2.07 -12.45
C LYS A 242 24.33 1.71 -13.79
N GLU A 243 25.08 1.18 -14.75
CA GLU A 243 24.55 0.82 -16.07
C GLU A 243 23.50 -0.29 -15.99
N LEU A 244 23.76 -1.34 -15.20
CA LEU A 244 22.82 -2.44 -14.97
C LEU A 244 21.54 -1.93 -14.31
N ILE A 245 21.67 -1.05 -13.30
CA ILE A 245 20.55 -0.45 -12.59
C ILE A 245 19.68 0.35 -13.57
N GLU A 246 20.26 1.28 -14.33
CA GLU A 246 19.48 2.09 -15.28
C GLU A 246 18.82 1.25 -16.38
N LYS A 247 19.50 0.21 -16.90
CA LYS A 247 18.91 -0.71 -17.89
C LYS A 247 17.72 -1.51 -17.33
N SER A 248 17.72 -1.78 -16.03
CA SER A 248 16.67 -2.52 -15.33
C SER A 248 15.49 -1.65 -14.85
N ARG A 249 15.55 -0.33 -15.06
CA ARG A 249 14.52 0.59 -14.57
C ARG A 249 13.13 0.20 -15.11
N PRO A 250 12.10 0.11 -14.23
CA PRO A 250 10.73 -0.15 -14.65
C PRO A 250 10.28 0.85 -15.73
N LYS A 251 9.58 0.36 -16.76
CA LYS A 251 9.10 1.17 -17.90
C LYS A 251 7.68 1.72 -17.73
N VAL A 252 7.22 1.73 -16.48
CA VAL A 252 5.89 2.14 -16.05
C VAL A 252 6.00 3.29 -15.05
N SER A 253 4.92 4.05 -14.84
CA SER A 253 4.95 5.22 -13.94
C SER A 253 4.91 4.84 -12.45
N LYS A 254 4.38 3.66 -12.11
CA LYS A 254 4.34 3.13 -10.74
C LYS A 254 5.02 1.77 -10.68
N ASN A 255 5.94 1.63 -9.74
CA ASN A 255 6.56 0.35 -9.36
C ASN A 255 6.78 0.33 -7.85
N SER A 256 6.30 -0.70 -7.17
CA SER A 256 6.61 -1.04 -5.79
C SER A 256 7.26 -2.41 -5.65
N SER A 257 7.57 -3.10 -6.76
CA SER A 257 8.33 -4.34 -6.76
C SER A 257 9.81 -4.11 -6.43
N GLY A 258 10.37 -4.96 -5.57
CA GLY A 258 11.79 -4.97 -5.21
C GLY A 258 12.21 -3.79 -4.34
N TYR A 259 13.51 -3.49 -4.28
CA TYR A 259 14.01 -2.26 -3.66
C TYR A 259 14.17 -1.17 -4.72
N ASN A 260 13.80 0.09 -4.41
CA ASN A 260 13.98 1.20 -5.33
C ASN A 260 15.46 1.64 -5.42
N ILE A 261 16.26 0.86 -6.13
CA ILE A 261 17.70 1.10 -6.35
C ILE A 261 17.96 2.20 -7.38
N TRP A 262 16.96 2.54 -8.19
CA TRP A 262 17.10 3.45 -9.33
C TRP A 262 17.14 4.92 -8.94
N ASP A 263 16.54 5.28 -7.81
CA ASP A 263 16.42 6.68 -7.38
C ASP A 263 17.37 7.04 -6.23
N VAL A 264 18.26 6.12 -5.84
CA VAL A 264 19.17 6.30 -4.70
C VAL A 264 20.30 7.27 -5.01
N TRP A 265 20.83 7.28 -6.23
CA TRP A 265 22.00 8.09 -6.61
C TRP A 265 21.79 8.76 -7.96
N ASP A 266 21.54 10.08 -7.96
CA ASP A 266 21.31 10.87 -9.18
C ASP A 266 22.61 11.45 -9.78
N GLY A 267 23.77 11.16 -9.16
CA GLY A 267 25.07 11.72 -9.52
C GLY A 267 25.48 12.97 -8.71
N HIS A 268 24.51 13.60 -8.04
CA HIS A 268 24.73 14.77 -7.19
C HIS A 268 24.30 14.52 -5.74
N ASN A 269 23.20 13.80 -5.56
CA ASN A 269 22.57 13.51 -4.27
C ASN A 269 22.36 12.02 -4.08
N PHE A 270 22.55 11.58 -2.84
CA PHE A 270 22.39 10.21 -2.40
C PHE A 270 21.28 10.12 -1.36
N ASP A 271 20.28 9.29 -1.59
CA ASP A 271 19.06 9.24 -0.79
C ASP A 271 18.66 7.79 -0.45
N LEU A 272 19.07 7.32 0.73
CA LEU A 272 18.70 6.00 1.24
C LEU A 272 17.22 5.90 1.64
N THR A 273 16.50 7.01 1.77
CA THR A 273 15.05 6.96 2.01
C THR A 273 14.30 6.29 0.86
N GLN A 274 14.87 6.31 -0.36
CA GLN A 274 14.33 5.61 -1.52
C GLN A 274 14.37 4.08 -1.35
N LEU A 275 15.40 3.52 -0.69
CA LEU A 275 15.45 2.09 -0.38
C LEU A 275 14.51 1.72 0.77
N ILE A 276 14.45 2.57 1.80
CA ILE A 276 13.66 2.33 3.02
C ILE A 276 12.16 2.40 2.69
N CYS A 277 11.74 3.35 1.86
CA CYS A 277 10.38 3.43 1.36
C CYS A 277 10.10 2.23 0.43
N GLY A 278 9.10 1.42 0.75
CA GLY A 278 8.82 0.19 0.02
C GLY A 278 9.64 -1.01 0.47
N ALA A 279 10.48 -0.92 1.52
CA ALA A 279 11.29 -2.04 2.01
C ALA A 279 10.50 -3.14 2.72
N GLN A 280 9.22 -2.93 3.04
CA GLN A 280 8.39 -3.86 3.82
C GLN A 280 9.04 -4.28 5.15
N GLY A 281 9.73 -3.35 5.84
CA GLY A 281 10.39 -3.62 7.13
C GLY A 281 11.56 -4.59 7.05
N THR A 282 12.11 -4.86 5.87
CA THR A 282 13.25 -5.77 5.69
C THR A 282 14.62 -5.13 5.93
N LEU A 283 14.69 -3.80 6.04
CA LEU A 283 15.95 -3.06 6.20
C LEU A 283 16.11 -2.43 7.60
N GLY A 284 15.10 -2.54 8.46
CA GLY A 284 15.09 -1.92 9.79
C GLY A 284 13.69 -1.57 10.27
N ILE A 285 13.61 -0.94 11.43
CA ILE A 285 12.36 -0.55 12.07
C ILE A 285 12.21 0.97 12.03
N ILE A 286 11.17 1.47 11.36
CA ILE A 286 10.86 2.90 11.35
C ILE A 286 10.35 3.30 12.73
N THR A 287 10.86 4.39 13.30
CA THR A 287 10.39 4.95 14.59
C THR A 287 9.78 6.34 14.44
N ARG A 288 10.17 7.06 13.38
CA ARG A 288 9.65 8.40 13.06
C ARG A 288 9.87 8.71 11.59
N ALA A 289 8.94 9.42 10.99
CA ALA A 289 9.06 9.86 9.60
C ALA A 289 8.71 11.35 9.46
N LYS A 290 9.49 12.05 8.63
CA LYS A 290 9.22 13.40 8.16
C LYS A 290 8.57 13.31 6.78
N LEU A 291 7.31 13.69 6.69
CA LEU A 291 6.47 13.52 5.51
C LEU A 291 6.10 14.87 4.91
N GLY A 292 6.39 15.04 3.62
CA GLY A 292 5.95 16.19 2.84
C GLY A 292 4.43 16.18 2.65
N LEU A 293 3.84 17.38 2.68
CA LEU A 293 2.42 17.65 2.53
C LEU A 293 2.19 18.58 1.34
N VAL A 294 0.98 18.54 0.79
CA VAL A 294 0.55 19.42 -0.29
C VAL A 294 -0.71 20.18 0.10
N LYS A 295 -0.83 21.42 -0.38
CA LYS A 295 -2.05 22.24 -0.20
C LYS A 295 -3.18 21.70 -1.05
N ARG A 296 -4.38 21.61 -0.45
CA ARG A 296 -5.59 21.25 -1.20
C ARG A 296 -5.97 22.36 -2.17
N LYS A 297 -6.45 21.94 -3.34
CA LYS A 297 -7.01 22.83 -4.35
C LYS A 297 -8.49 23.09 -4.04
N LYS A 298 -8.98 24.28 -4.41
CA LYS A 298 -10.31 24.78 -4.02
C LYS A 298 -11.45 24.15 -4.82
N TYR A 299 -11.22 23.94 -6.12
CA TYR A 299 -12.23 23.45 -7.05
C TYR A 299 -11.83 22.10 -7.59
N ASN A 300 -12.81 21.22 -7.76
CA ASN A 300 -12.65 19.89 -8.31
C ASN A 300 -13.88 19.57 -9.17
N HIS A 301 -13.67 19.13 -10.41
CA HIS A 301 -14.73 18.76 -11.35
C HIS A 301 -14.43 17.41 -12.00
N LEU A 302 -15.46 16.55 -12.08
CA LEU A 302 -15.38 15.21 -12.65
C LEU A 302 -16.07 15.16 -14.02
N TYR A 303 -15.37 14.58 -15.00
CA TYR A 303 -15.93 14.20 -16.28
C TYR A 303 -15.85 12.68 -16.48
N VAL A 304 -16.96 12.05 -16.86
CA VAL A 304 -17.04 10.60 -17.10
C VAL A 304 -17.10 10.32 -18.59
N VAL A 305 -16.29 9.37 -19.06
CA VAL A 305 -16.23 8.95 -20.47
C VAL A 305 -16.58 7.47 -20.56
N PHE A 306 -17.41 7.12 -21.54
CA PHE A 306 -17.88 5.75 -21.76
C PHE A 306 -17.31 5.20 -23.07
N PHE A 307 -16.51 4.14 -22.96
CA PHE A 307 -15.91 3.45 -24.09
C PHE A 307 -16.72 2.23 -24.48
N LYS A 308 -17.04 2.09 -25.77
CA LYS A 308 -17.63 0.86 -26.33
C LYS A 308 -16.58 -0.15 -26.77
N THR A 309 -15.37 0.31 -27.07
CA THR A 309 -14.23 -0.53 -27.48
C THR A 309 -12.95 0.05 -26.87
N LEU A 310 -11.89 -0.76 -26.78
CA LEU A 310 -10.60 -0.34 -26.24
C LEU A 310 -9.67 0.27 -27.31
N LEU A 311 -10.06 0.24 -28.60
CA LEU A 311 -9.17 0.58 -29.71
C LEU A 311 -8.65 2.03 -29.66
N THR A 312 -9.51 2.97 -29.27
CA THR A 312 -9.16 4.39 -29.16
C THR A 312 -8.64 4.80 -27.78
N LEU A 313 -8.62 3.87 -26.82
CA LEU A 313 -8.23 4.15 -25.44
C LEU A 313 -6.81 4.69 -25.32
N PRO A 314 -5.77 4.15 -26.01
CA PRO A 314 -4.41 4.67 -25.87
C PRO A 314 -4.26 6.11 -26.33
N GLN A 315 -4.78 6.42 -27.52
CA GLN A 315 -4.65 7.75 -28.12
C GLN A 315 -5.44 8.78 -27.30
N PHE A 316 -6.66 8.43 -26.89
CA PHE A 316 -7.47 9.26 -26.01
C PHE A 316 -6.78 9.51 -24.67
N THR A 317 -6.29 8.46 -24.01
CA THR A 317 -5.59 8.57 -22.72
C THR A 317 -4.39 9.49 -22.82
N ARG A 318 -3.57 9.35 -23.86
CA ARG A 318 -2.41 10.22 -24.10
C ARG A 318 -2.80 11.70 -24.26
N GLU A 319 -3.90 11.99 -24.95
CA GLU A 319 -4.38 13.37 -25.10
C GLU A 319 -4.95 13.93 -23.79
N VAL A 320 -5.69 13.12 -23.04
CA VAL A 320 -6.19 13.49 -21.71
C VAL A 320 -5.04 13.77 -20.74
N LEU A 321 -4.00 12.94 -20.73
CA LEU A 321 -2.82 13.14 -19.87
C LEU A 321 -2.10 14.48 -20.14
N ARG A 322 -2.15 15.01 -21.37
CA ARG A 322 -1.61 16.35 -21.68
C ARG A 322 -2.36 17.47 -20.99
N LEU A 323 -3.64 17.25 -20.63
CA LEU A 323 -4.45 18.19 -19.86
C LEU A 323 -4.12 18.15 -18.35
N LYS A 324 -3.22 17.25 -17.93
CA LYS A 324 -2.76 17.09 -16.54
C LYS A 324 -3.91 16.89 -15.55
N PRO A 325 -4.76 15.86 -15.75
CA PRO A 325 -5.80 15.52 -14.80
C PRO A 325 -5.19 15.19 -13.43
N THR A 326 -5.96 15.43 -12.38
CA THR A 326 -5.61 15.06 -11.01
C THR A 326 -5.67 13.55 -10.83
N SER A 327 -6.70 12.94 -11.42
CA SER A 327 -7.00 11.53 -11.32
C SER A 327 -7.58 11.04 -12.65
N LEU A 328 -7.25 9.81 -13.02
CA LEU A 328 -7.72 9.17 -14.23
C LEU A 328 -8.04 7.70 -13.93
N GLU A 329 -9.27 7.45 -13.50
CA GLU A 329 -9.70 6.17 -12.93
C GLU A 329 -10.57 5.37 -13.87
N VAL A 330 -10.50 4.05 -13.77
CA VAL A 330 -11.21 3.15 -14.67
C VAL A 330 -11.96 2.05 -13.93
N THR A 331 -13.08 1.63 -14.52
CA THR A 331 -13.79 0.39 -14.18
C THR A 331 -14.31 -0.29 -15.44
N ASP A 332 -14.34 -1.63 -15.43
CA ASP A 332 -14.74 -2.45 -16.57
C ASP A 332 -16.26 -2.71 -16.66
N ASP A 333 -16.68 -3.37 -17.74
CA ASP A 333 -18.08 -3.72 -17.97
C ASP A 333 -18.62 -4.76 -17.00
N HIS A 334 -17.77 -5.66 -16.49
CA HIS A 334 -18.15 -6.62 -15.44
C HIS A 334 -18.56 -5.87 -14.16
N THR A 335 -17.71 -4.98 -13.68
CA THR A 335 -17.98 -4.15 -12.49
C THR A 335 -19.20 -3.26 -12.70
N PHE A 336 -19.37 -2.67 -13.88
CA PHE A 336 -20.55 -1.84 -14.17
C PHE A 336 -21.86 -2.64 -14.25
N LYS A 337 -21.85 -3.86 -14.81
CA LYS A 337 -23.04 -4.74 -14.80
C LYS A 337 -23.47 -5.10 -13.38
N ILE A 338 -22.49 -5.37 -12.51
CA ILE A 338 -22.72 -5.62 -11.09
C ILE A 338 -23.34 -4.40 -10.43
N TYR A 339 -22.82 -3.21 -10.70
CA TYR A 339 -23.36 -1.96 -10.18
C TYR A 339 -24.82 -1.73 -10.56
N LEU A 340 -25.18 -1.93 -11.83
CA LEU A 340 -26.57 -1.80 -12.28
C LEU A 340 -27.49 -2.82 -11.61
N ARG A 341 -27.01 -4.05 -11.39
CA ARG A 341 -27.76 -5.11 -10.70
C ARG A 341 -28.12 -4.74 -9.26
N TYR A 342 -27.27 -3.96 -8.59
CA TYR A 342 -27.43 -3.57 -7.18
C TYR A 342 -27.61 -2.04 -7.00
N ALA A 343 -28.22 -1.37 -7.98
CA ALA A 343 -28.36 0.09 -7.98
C ALA A 343 -29.23 0.61 -6.82
N LYS A 344 -30.19 -0.20 -6.34
CA LYS A 344 -31.05 0.17 -5.21
C LYS A 344 -30.25 0.29 -3.92
N GLU A 345 -29.43 -0.72 -3.61
CA GLU A 345 -28.56 -0.76 -2.44
C GLU A 345 -27.48 0.33 -2.49
N MET A 346 -26.91 0.58 -3.67
CA MET A 346 -25.96 1.67 -3.87
C MET A 346 -26.56 3.04 -3.55
N ALA A 347 -27.85 3.23 -3.83
CA ALA A 347 -28.53 4.48 -3.53
C ALA A 347 -28.82 4.68 -2.04
N GLU A 348 -29.11 3.59 -1.32
CA GLU A 348 -29.20 3.59 0.15
C GLU A 348 -27.85 4.02 0.77
N ILE A 349 -26.74 3.49 0.24
CA ILE A 349 -25.38 3.90 0.63
C ILE A 349 -25.10 5.38 0.32
N LEU A 350 -25.69 5.92 -0.75
CA LEU A 350 -25.61 7.35 -1.12
C LEU A 350 -26.52 8.26 -0.27
N GLY A 351 -27.24 7.73 0.72
CA GLY A 351 -28.15 8.50 1.57
C GLY A 351 -29.46 8.90 0.88
N SER A 352 -29.76 8.31 -0.28
CA SER A 352 -31.03 8.51 -0.98
C SER A 352 -32.13 7.75 -0.24
N LYS A 353 -32.96 8.47 0.52
CA LYS A 353 -34.04 7.87 1.34
C LYS A 353 -35.26 7.40 0.54
N SER A 354 -35.33 7.69 -0.77
CA SER A 354 -36.50 7.38 -1.62
C SER A 354 -36.11 6.65 -2.89
N ILE A 355 -36.96 5.70 -3.31
CA ILE A 355 -36.75 4.92 -4.54
C ILE A 355 -36.84 5.80 -5.80
N PHE A 356 -37.62 6.89 -5.74
CA PHE A 356 -37.78 7.84 -6.85
C PHE A 356 -36.52 8.67 -7.10
N SER A 357 -35.85 9.15 -6.04
CA SER A 357 -34.59 9.89 -6.17
C SER A 357 -33.46 9.00 -6.71
N THR A 358 -33.47 7.72 -6.32
CA THR A 358 -32.57 6.69 -6.83
C THR A 358 -32.76 6.46 -8.33
N ILE A 359 -33.99 6.20 -8.78
CA ILE A 359 -34.31 5.97 -10.20
C ILE A 359 -33.88 7.19 -11.02
N LYS A 360 -34.17 8.41 -10.55
CA LYS A 360 -33.78 9.66 -11.24
C LYS A 360 -32.26 9.82 -11.36
N LEU A 361 -31.51 9.47 -10.31
CA LEU A 361 -30.05 9.59 -10.28
C LEU A 361 -29.35 8.66 -11.28
N PHE A 362 -29.92 7.47 -11.51
CA PHE A 362 -29.41 6.41 -12.38
C PHE A 362 -30.05 6.33 -13.77
N MET A 363 -31.16 7.04 -14.00
CA MET A 363 -31.88 7.06 -15.27
C MET A 363 -30.96 7.31 -16.48
N PRO A 364 -29.99 8.25 -16.44
CA PRO A 364 -29.12 8.48 -17.59
C PRO A 364 -28.27 7.27 -17.97
N GLU A 365 -27.78 6.50 -17.00
CA GLU A 365 -26.99 5.29 -17.23
C GLU A 365 -27.86 4.16 -17.81
N PHE A 366 -29.10 4.02 -17.33
CA PHE A 366 -30.05 3.08 -17.91
C PHE A 366 -30.37 3.45 -19.37
N LEU A 367 -30.66 4.72 -19.65
CA LEU A 367 -30.92 5.21 -21.00
C LEU A 367 -29.71 5.03 -21.92
N LEU A 368 -28.49 5.27 -21.44
CA LEU A 368 -27.26 5.01 -22.18
C LEU A 368 -27.18 3.52 -22.55
N THR A 369 -27.41 2.64 -21.58
CA THR A 369 -27.33 1.18 -21.78
C THR A 369 -28.37 0.70 -22.79
N ILE A 370 -29.60 1.23 -22.75
CA ILE A 370 -30.66 0.91 -23.72
C ILE A 370 -30.29 1.39 -25.12
N LYS A 371 -29.77 2.62 -25.26
CA LYS A 371 -29.46 3.21 -26.58
C LYS A 371 -28.18 2.68 -27.21
N SER A 372 -27.21 2.27 -26.40
CA SER A 372 -25.83 2.12 -26.83
C SER A 372 -25.14 0.85 -26.34
N GLY A 373 -25.85 0.01 -25.59
CA GLY A 373 -25.30 -1.17 -24.93
C GLY A 373 -24.50 -0.81 -23.68
N VAL A 374 -24.06 -1.84 -22.97
CA VAL A 374 -23.19 -1.70 -21.79
C VAL A 374 -21.81 -1.20 -22.25
N PRO A 375 -21.27 -0.10 -21.67
CA PRO A 375 -19.92 0.35 -21.99
C PRO A 375 -18.91 -0.73 -21.63
N LYS A 376 -17.90 -0.93 -22.48
CA LYS A 376 -16.77 -1.83 -22.20
C LYS A 376 -15.88 -1.34 -21.08
N LEU A 377 -15.78 -0.02 -20.94
CA LEU A 377 -14.91 0.63 -19.97
C LEU A 377 -15.46 2.02 -19.64
N ILE A 378 -15.42 2.39 -18.36
CA ILE A 378 -15.86 3.69 -17.85
C ILE A 378 -14.64 4.40 -17.27
N LEU A 379 -14.36 5.58 -17.78
CA LEU A 379 -13.21 6.40 -17.42
C LEU A 379 -13.67 7.65 -16.68
N LEU A 380 -13.14 7.87 -15.50
CA LEU A 380 -13.36 9.03 -14.64
C LEU A 380 -12.15 9.95 -14.78
N VAL A 381 -12.37 11.16 -15.26
CA VAL A 381 -11.34 12.20 -15.45
C VAL A 381 -11.61 13.33 -14.47
N GLU A 382 -10.75 13.46 -13.46
CA GLU A 382 -10.89 14.49 -12.43
C GLU A 382 -9.88 15.61 -12.68
N PHE A 383 -10.32 16.86 -12.60
CA PHE A 383 -9.44 18.04 -12.59
C PHE A 383 -9.63 18.83 -11.32
N GLU A 384 -8.53 19.33 -10.76
CA GLU A 384 -8.57 20.22 -9.61
C GLU A 384 -7.71 21.47 -9.84
N GLY A 385 -8.12 22.58 -9.22
CA GLY A 385 -7.47 23.87 -9.36
C GLY A 385 -7.82 24.87 -8.26
N ASN A 386 -7.05 25.95 -8.17
CA ASN A 386 -7.35 27.05 -7.26
C ASN A 386 -8.36 28.04 -7.84
N GLU A 387 -8.53 28.03 -9.16
CA GLU A 387 -9.45 28.89 -9.91
C GLU A 387 -10.41 28.02 -10.72
N GLU A 388 -11.71 28.17 -10.50
CA GLU A 388 -12.72 27.33 -11.13
C GLU A 388 -12.70 27.43 -12.66
N VAL A 389 -12.48 28.64 -13.18
CA VAL A 389 -12.40 28.91 -14.63
C VAL A 389 -11.34 28.02 -15.31
N SER A 390 -10.18 27.83 -14.66
CA SER A 390 -9.11 26.97 -15.19
C SER A 390 -9.54 25.49 -15.25
N VAL A 391 -10.29 25.03 -14.25
CA VAL A 391 -10.80 23.66 -14.17
C VAL A 391 -11.89 23.45 -15.22
N LEU A 392 -12.81 24.39 -15.37
CA LEU A 392 -13.87 24.35 -16.39
C LEU A 392 -13.30 24.37 -17.81
N LYS A 393 -12.20 25.09 -18.05
CA LYS A 393 -11.50 25.06 -19.34
C LYS A 393 -11.01 23.64 -19.70
N ASN A 394 -10.45 22.91 -18.73
CA ASN A 394 -10.05 21.52 -18.94
C ASN A 394 -11.26 20.62 -19.22
N ILE A 395 -12.39 20.84 -18.54
CA ILE A 395 -13.65 20.13 -18.82
C ILE A 395 -14.12 20.37 -20.25
N GLU A 396 -14.06 21.61 -20.76
CA GLU A 396 -14.42 21.91 -22.15
C GLU A 396 -13.46 21.24 -23.16
N GLN A 397 -12.16 21.18 -22.85
CA GLN A 397 -11.20 20.45 -23.68
C GLN A 397 -11.51 18.95 -23.72
N ILE A 398 -11.85 18.32 -22.58
CA ILE A 398 -12.28 16.92 -22.56
C ILE A 398 -13.56 16.71 -23.39
N LYS A 399 -14.54 17.62 -23.30
CA LYS A 399 -15.75 17.53 -24.14
C LYS A 399 -15.42 17.53 -25.63
N GLN A 400 -14.46 18.35 -26.05
CA GLN A 400 -13.98 18.39 -27.44
C GLN A 400 -13.33 17.05 -27.84
N LEU A 401 -12.46 16.50 -27.00
CA LEU A 401 -11.85 15.19 -27.24
C LEU A 401 -12.89 14.07 -27.33
N VAL A 402 -13.86 14.04 -26.42
CA VAL A 402 -14.94 13.04 -26.43
C VAL A 402 -15.73 13.10 -27.74
N LYS A 403 -16.02 14.30 -28.24
CA LYS A 403 -16.68 14.50 -29.55
C LYS A 403 -15.79 14.03 -30.70
N GLN A 404 -14.50 14.41 -30.71
CA GLN A 404 -13.53 14.02 -31.74
C GLN A 404 -13.41 12.50 -31.88
N TYR A 405 -13.35 11.79 -30.75
CA TYR A 405 -13.24 10.33 -30.71
C TYR A 405 -14.59 9.60 -30.82
N LYS A 406 -15.70 10.33 -31.04
CA LYS A 406 -17.07 9.79 -31.14
C LYS A 406 -17.46 8.93 -29.92
N LEU A 407 -17.00 9.34 -28.74
CA LEU A 407 -17.30 8.71 -27.47
C LEU A 407 -18.53 9.36 -26.82
N SER A 408 -19.11 8.67 -25.84
CA SER A 408 -20.12 9.26 -24.96
C SER A 408 -19.45 9.77 -23.69
N GLY A 409 -19.91 10.91 -23.18
CA GLY A 409 -19.36 11.48 -21.96
C GLY A 409 -20.36 12.32 -21.18
N ARG A 410 -20.08 12.54 -19.90
CA ARG A 410 -20.93 13.29 -18.98
C ARG A 410 -20.07 14.15 -18.06
N PHE A 411 -20.38 15.43 -18.02
CA PHE A 411 -19.88 16.32 -16.98
C PHE A 411 -20.78 16.19 -15.74
N CYS A 412 -20.19 15.88 -14.58
CA CYS A 412 -20.88 15.85 -13.30
C CYS A 412 -21.01 17.28 -12.76
N LYS A 413 -22.23 17.83 -12.76
CA LYS A 413 -22.48 19.24 -12.40
C LYS A 413 -22.54 19.47 -10.89
N THR A 414 -22.69 18.40 -10.11
CA THR A 414 -22.83 18.46 -8.65
C THR A 414 -21.95 17.41 -7.99
N ASP A 415 -21.58 17.65 -6.73
CA ASP A 415 -20.82 16.69 -5.92
C ASP A 415 -21.54 15.35 -5.80
N LEU A 416 -22.88 15.35 -5.71
CA LEU A 416 -23.67 14.13 -5.63
C LEU A 416 -23.56 13.29 -6.92
N GLU A 417 -23.58 13.93 -8.10
CA GLU A 417 -23.36 13.24 -9.37
C GLU A 417 -21.95 12.64 -9.43
N ALA A 418 -20.93 13.36 -8.95
CA ALA A 418 -19.56 12.86 -8.93
C ALA A 418 -19.39 11.70 -7.94
N GLN A 419 -19.92 11.84 -6.71
CA GLN A 419 -19.86 10.83 -5.66
C GLN A 419 -20.47 9.49 -6.10
N LYS A 420 -21.51 9.51 -6.94
CA LYS A 420 -22.11 8.31 -7.52
C LYS A 420 -21.08 7.43 -8.24
N TYR A 421 -20.26 8.04 -9.10
CA TYR A 421 -19.22 7.33 -9.86
C TYR A 421 -18.03 6.97 -8.99
N TRP A 422 -17.67 7.83 -8.03
CA TRP A 422 -16.63 7.51 -7.06
C TRP A 422 -16.99 6.30 -6.19
N LYS A 423 -18.26 6.17 -5.76
CA LYS A 423 -18.73 4.97 -5.05
C LYS A 423 -18.77 3.74 -5.94
N LEU A 424 -19.17 3.85 -7.21
CA LEU A 424 -19.01 2.77 -8.18
C LEU A 424 -17.54 2.29 -8.23
N ARG A 425 -16.58 3.22 -8.33
CA ARG A 425 -15.14 2.92 -8.42
C ARG A 425 -14.56 2.31 -7.13
N ARG A 426 -15.06 2.71 -5.94
CA ARG A 426 -14.50 2.32 -4.62
C ARG A 426 -15.24 1.16 -3.94
N ASP A 427 -16.57 1.12 -4.05
CA ASP A 427 -17.42 0.30 -3.16
C ASP A 427 -17.97 -0.95 -3.85
N THR A 428 -17.88 -1.08 -5.18
CA THR A 428 -18.42 -2.26 -5.89
C THR A 428 -17.81 -3.57 -5.41
N PHE A 429 -16.54 -3.54 -5.05
CA PHE A 429 -15.84 -4.70 -4.47
C PHE A 429 -16.37 -5.07 -3.07
N LYS A 430 -16.63 -4.08 -2.21
CA LYS A 430 -17.26 -4.31 -0.91
C LYS A 430 -18.63 -4.96 -1.09
N LEU A 431 -19.43 -4.43 -2.01
CA LEU A 431 -20.76 -4.94 -2.29
C LEU A 431 -20.73 -6.39 -2.82
N LEU A 432 -19.78 -6.73 -3.69
CA LEU A 432 -19.64 -8.10 -4.20
C LEU A 432 -19.35 -9.10 -3.10
N ARG A 433 -18.43 -8.78 -2.19
CA ARG A 433 -18.11 -9.65 -1.05
C ARG A 433 -19.29 -9.87 -0.12
N GLU A 434 -20.10 -8.83 0.13
CA GLU A 434 -21.28 -8.94 0.99
C GLU A 434 -22.39 -9.80 0.36
N LYS A 435 -22.43 -9.90 -0.97
CA LYS A 435 -23.53 -10.57 -1.71
C LYS A 435 -23.17 -11.95 -2.24
N ILE A 436 -21.93 -12.19 -2.65
CA ILE A 436 -21.45 -13.48 -3.16
C ILE A 436 -20.88 -14.26 -1.97
N LYS A 437 -21.73 -15.04 -1.30
CA LYS A 437 -21.40 -15.71 -0.03
C LYS A 437 -20.50 -16.94 -0.17
N ASP A 438 -20.44 -17.53 -1.37
CA ASP A 438 -19.73 -18.77 -1.67
C ASP A 438 -18.35 -18.54 -2.31
N LYS A 439 -17.99 -17.29 -2.59
CA LYS A 439 -16.69 -16.93 -3.17
C LYS A 439 -16.06 -15.78 -2.39
N HIS A 440 -14.73 -15.82 -2.34
CA HIS A 440 -13.92 -14.83 -1.66
C HIS A 440 -13.08 -14.07 -2.66
N ALA A 441 -12.90 -12.78 -2.38
CA ALA A 441 -11.93 -12.00 -3.10
C ALA A 441 -10.53 -12.55 -2.87
N THR A 442 -9.82 -12.73 -3.97
CA THR A 442 -8.56 -13.48 -4.03
C THR A 442 -7.61 -12.70 -4.97
N PRO A 443 -6.98 -11.60 -4.51
CA PRO A 443 -6.21 -10.64 -5.31
C PRO A 443 -4.79 -11.13 -5.67
N PHE A 444 -4.63 -12.37 -6.13
CA PHE A 444 -3.33 -12.97 -6.44
C PHE A 444 -2.66 -12.47 -7.74
N ILE A 445 -3.40 -11.70 -8.54
CA ILE A 445 -2.95 -11.02 -9.77
C ILE A 445 -3.33 -9.53 -9.75
N ASP A 446 -3.46 -8.97 -8.55
CA ASP A 446 -3.83 -7.58 -8.33
C ASP A 446 -2.64 -6.62 -8.48
N ASP A 447 -2.93 -5.32 -8.54
CA ASP A 447 -1.97 -4.22 -8.43
C ASP A 447 -0.89 -4.18 -9.52
N ILE A 448 -1.22 -4.63 -10.71
CA ILE A 448 -0.30 -4.63 -11.85
C ILE A 448 -0.16 -3.21 -12.40
N SER A 449 0.95 -2.88 -13.07
CA SER A 449 1.03 -1.68 -13.90
C SER A 449 1.62 -1.97 -15.27
N ILE A 450 0.99 -1.43 -16.31
CA ILE A 450 1.31 -1.64 -17.72
C ILE A 450 1.09 -0.34 -18.47
N ASN A 451 1.98 0.02 -19.39
CA ASN A 451 1.79 1.23 -20.20
C ASN A 451 0.42 1.20 -20.91
N PRO A 452 -0.39 2.29 -20.81
CA PRO A 452 -1.70 2.36 -21.46
C PRO A 452 -1.72 2.01 -22.95
N SER A 453 -0.59 2.15 -23.67
CA SER A 453 -0.45 1.73 -25.07
C SER A 453 -0.69 0.25 -25.32
N TYR A 454 -0.43 -0.61 -24.34
CA TYR A 454 -0.57 -2.06 -24.46
C TYR A 454 -1.94 -2.57 -24.01
N LEU A 455 -2.77 -1.75 -23.34
CA LEU A 455 -4.07 -2.19 -22.81
C LEU A 455 -5.04 -2.78 -23.85
N PRO A 456 -5.08 -2.33 -25.13
CA PRO A 456 -5.94 -2.95 -26.13
C PRO A 456 -5.59 -4.41 -26.46
N GLU A 457 -4.32 -4.82 -26.29
CA GLU A 457 -3.90 -6.22 -26.42
C GLU A 457 -3.98 -6.94 -25.07
N PHE A 458 -3.49 -6.28 -24.01
CA PHE A 458 -3.35 -6.86 -22.69
C PHE A 458 -4.69 -7.27 -22.06
N ILE A 459 -5.69 -6.37 -22.07
CA ILE A 459 -6.99 -6.67 -21.41
C ILE A 459 -7.65 -7.90 -22.06
N PRO A 460 -7.83 -7.99 -23.39
CA PRO A 460 -8.37 -9.20 -24.02
C PRO A 460 -7.60 -10.48 -23.69
N ALA A 461 -6.26 -10.42 -23.69
CA ALA A 461 -5.43 -11.57 -23.35
C ALA A 461 -5.60 -12.01 -21.88
N LEU A 462 -5.64 -11.06 -20.95
CA LEU A 462 -5.93 -11.31 -19.54
C LEU A 462 -7.32 -11.93 -19.36
N THR A 463 -8.35 -11.36 -20.01
CA THR A 463 -9.72 -11.88 -19.91
C THR A 463 -9.80 -13.32 -20.43
N LYS A 464 -9.09 -13.63 -21.53
CA LYS A 464 -9.04 -14.98 -22.08
C LYS A 464 -8.46 -15.98 -21.06
N ILE A 465 -7.34 -15.64 -20.41
CA ILE A 465 -6.73 -16.49 -19.37
C ILE A 465 -7.75 -16.75 -18.25
N LEU A 466 -8.41 -15.71 -17.74
CA LEU A 466 -9.36 -15.85 -16.63
C LEU A 466 -10.62 -16.65 -17.01
N ASP A 467 -11.15 -16.43 -18.21
CA ASP A 467 -12.33 -17.13 -18.73
C ASP A 467 -12.07 -18.61 -18.98
N GLU A 468 -10.91 -18.98 -19.54
CA GLU A 468 -10.49 -20.38 -19.75
C GLU A 468 -10.39 -21.14 -18.41
N HIS A 469 -9.99 -20.46 -17.33
CA HIS A 469 -9.93 -21.02 -15.97
C HIS A 469 -11.25 -20.89 -15.19
N LYS A 470 -12.30 -20.31 -15.81
CA LYS A 470 -13.63 -20.09 -15.23
C LYS A 470 -13.59 -19.25 -13.95
N ILE A 471 -12.73 -18.25 -13.91
CA ILE A 471 -12.55 -17.35 -12.76
C ILE A 471 -13.46 -16.14 -12.95
N LEU A 472 -14.33 -15.87 -11.97
CA LEU A 472 -15.06 -14.60 -11.90
C LEU A 472 -14.12 -13.52 -11.39
N TYR A 473 -14.13 -12.32 -11.97
CA TYR A 473 -13.22 -11.24 -11.57
C TYR A 473 -13.85 -9.85 -11.73
N THR A 474 -13.19 -8.85 -11.16
CA THR A 474 -13.43 -7.42 -11.43
C THR A 474 -12.15 -6.72 -11.83
N ILE A 475 -12.24 -5.76 -12.76
CA ILE A 475 -11.13 -4.87 -13.11
C ILE A 475 -11.50 -3.42 -12.77
N SER A 476 -10.65 -2.80 -11.96
CA SER A 476 -10.65 -1.35 -11.70
C SER A 476 -9.22 -0.83 -11.77
N GLY A 477 -8.98 0.48 -11.77
CA GLY A 477 -7.60 0.94 -11.78
C GLY A 477 -7.39 2.44 -11.94
N HIS A 478 -6.13 2.81 -11.84
CA HIS A 478 -5.58 4.14 -12.07
C HIS A 478 -5.03 4.18 -13.50
N LEU A 479 -5.92 4.34 -14.50
CA LEU A 479 -5.57 4.26 -15.92
C LEU A 479 -4.46 5.24 -16.32
N GLY A 480 -4.41 6.43 -15.70
CA GLY A 480 -3.36 7.40 -15.99
C GLY A 480 -1.95 6.90 -15.73
N ASP A 481 -1.82 5.94 -14.82
CA ASP A 481 -0.57 5.29 -14.47
C ASP A 481 -0.46 3.86 -15.02
N GLY A 482 -1.44 3.45 -15.82
CA GLY A 482 -1.51 2.09 -16.33
C GLY A 482 -1.71 1.02 -15.25
N ASN A 483 -2.07 1.43 -14.03
CA ASN A 483 -2.17 0.55 -12.88
C ASN A 483 -3.58 -0.05 -12.77
N LEU A 484 -3.68 -1.36 -12.82
CA LEU A 484 -4.93 -2.12 -12.81
C LEU A 484 -5.00 -3.01 -11.58
N HIS A 485 -6.16 -2.98 -10.94
CA HIS A 485 -6.55 -3.89 -9.89
C HIS A 485 -7.47 -4.96 -10.45
N VAL A 486 -6.94 -6.19 -10.54
CA VAL A 486 -7.64 -7.36 -11.04
C VAL A 486 -7.90 -8.26 -9.85
N ILE A 487 -9.19 -8.38 -9.49
CA ILE A 487 -9.57 -9.13 -8.29
C ILE A 487 -10.43 -10.34 -8.67
N PRO A 488 -9.82 -11.54 -8.74
CA PRO A 488 -10.52 -12.81 -8.78
C PRO A 488 -11.45 -13.07 -7.58
N LEU A 489 -12.53 -13.81 -7.82
CA LEU A 489 -13.49 -14.30 -6.85
C LEU A 489 -13.50 -15.83 -6.90
N MET A 490 -12.96 -16.47 -5.87
CA MET A 490 -12.69 -17.92 -5.84
C MET A 490 -13.28 -18.59 -4.61
N ASP A 491 -13.62 -19.87 -4.74
CA ASP A 491 -14.03 -20.70 -3.59
C ASP A 491 -12.84 -21.51 -3.08
N LEU A 492 -12.16 -20.96 -2.08
CA LEU A 492 -10.89 -21.50 -1.58
C LEU A 492 -11.06 -22.73 -0.70
N SER A 493 -12.29 -23.13 -0.39
CA SER A 493 -12.57 -24.45 0.22
C SER A 493 -12.15 -25.59 -0.71
N LYS A 494 -12.30 -25.39 -2.02
CA LYS A 494 -12.04 -26.37 -3.06
C LYS A 494 -10.56 -26.43 -3.42
N GLU A 495 -10.02 -27.64 -3.43
CA GLU A 495 -8.62 -27.85 -3.81
C GLU A 495 -8.37 -27.51 -5.28
N GLU A 496 -9.32 -27.81 -6.17
CA GLU A 496 -9.19 -27.45 -7.58
C GLU A 496 -9.10 -25.93 -7.80
N GLU A 497 -9.83 -25.11 -7.02
CA GLU A 497 -9.76 -23.65 -7.11
C GLU A 497 -8.40 -23.15 -6.60
N ARG A 498 -7.89 -23.70 -5.49
CA ARG A 498 -6.56 -23.32 -4.97
C ARG A 498 -5.43 -23.63 -5.95
N LYS A 499 -5.53 -24.73 -6.71
CA LYS A 499 -4.52 -25.12 -7.71
C LYS A 499 -4.40 -24.11 -8.85
N LYS A 500 -5.52 -23.50 -9.27
CA LYS A 500 -5.55 -22.49 -10.34
C LYS A 500 -4.74 -21.24 -10.02
N ILE A 501 -4.57 -20.89 -8.74
CA ILE A 501 -3.93 -19.63 -8.32
C ILE A 501 -2.55 -19.51 -8.96
N TYR A 502 -1.68 -20.51 -8.78
CA TYR A 502 -0.31 -20.43 -9.28
C TYR A 502 -0.20 -20.54 -10.79
N GLU A 503 -1.00 -21.43 -11.40
CA GLU A 503 -1.07 -21.56 -12.86
C GLU A 503 -1.45 -20.22 -13.50
N VAL A 504 -2.51 -19.59 -12.99
CA VAL A 504 -2.98 -18.30 -13.48
C VAL A 504 -2.00 -17.18 -13.12
N THR A 505 -1.37 -17.18 -11.92
CA THR A 505 -0.31 -16.22 -11.57
C THR A 505 0.82 -16.28 -12.58
N ASP A 506 1.33 -17.47 -12.89
CA ASP A 506 2.44 -17.65 -13.82
C ASP A 506 2.10 -17.11 -15.21
N LEU A 507 0.94 -17.50 -15.75
CA LEU A 507 0.45 -17.04 -17.06
C LEU A 507 0.25 -15.52 -17.11
N VAL A 508 -0.37 -14.95 -16.08
CA VAL A 508 -0.63 -13.51 -16.02
C VAL A 508 0.67 -12.73 -15.82
N TYR A 509 1.61 -13.21 -15.01
CA TYR A 509 2.89 -12.53 -14.80
C TYR A 509 3.74 -12.57 -16.06
N ASP A 510 3.74 -13.68 -16.82
CA ASP A 510 4.36 -13.73 -18.15
C ASP A 510 3.72 -12.73 -19.10
N LEU A 511 2.39 -12.60 -19.08
CA LEU A 511 1.68 -11.61 -19.88
C LEU A 511 2.06 -10.17 -19.51
N ILE A 512 2.19 -9.86 -18.21
CA ILE A 512 2.61 -8.53 -17.73
C ILE A 512 4.03 -8.21 -18.21
N LEU A 513 4.97 -9.13 -18.03
CA LEU A 513 6.38 -8.93 -18.40
C LEU A 513 6.56 -8.84 -19.92
N LYS A 514 5.79 -9.61 -20.71
CA LYS A 514 5.74 -9.48 -22.18
C LYS A 514 5.39 -8.05 -22.62
N HIS A 515 4.52 -7.38 -21.87
CA HIS A 515 4.10 -5.99 -22.13
C HIS A 515 4.92 -4.95 -21.35
N GLN A 516 6.09 -5.34 -20.83
CA GLN A 516 7.01 -4.46 -20.11
C GLN A 516 6.37 -3.78 -18.89
N GLY A 517 5.40 -4.46 -18.27
CA GLY A 517 4.77 -4.03 -17.03
C GLY A 517 5.55 -4.44 -15.78
N THR A 518 4.98 -4.12 -14.62
CA THR A 518 5.45 -4.55 -13.30
C THR A 518 4.37 -5.35 -12.56
N LEU A 519 4.82 -6.24 -11.68
CA LEU A 519 3.97 -7.11 -10.88
C LEU A 519 3.30 -6.39 -9.70
N SER A 520 3.86 -5.25 -9.26
CA SER A 520 3.27 -4.40 -8.23
C SER A 520 3.49 -2.92 -8.49
N ALA A 521 2.40 -2.15 -8.46
CA ALA A 521 2.40 -0.71 -8.57
C ALA A 521 2.41 0.00 -7.20
N GLU A 522 1.61 -0.47 -6.25
CA GLU A 522 1.32 0.22 -4.96
C GLU A 522 1.27 -0.69 -3.72
N HIS A 523 0.98 -1.98 -3.89
CA HIS A 523 0.79 -2.98 -2.81
C HIS A 523 2.09 -3.70 -2.41
N ASN A 524 3.16 -3.51 -3.18
CA ASN A 524 4.48 -4.08 -2.97
C ASN A 524 4.48 -5.63 -3.09
N ASP A 525 5.61 -6.27 -2.74
CA ASP A 525 5.86 -7.67 -3.08
C ASP A 525 5.08 -8.63 -2.18
N GLY A 526 5.17 -8.40 -0.87
CA GLY A 526 4.64 -9.32 0.14
C GLY A 526 5.19 -10.73 -0.04
N LEU A 527 4.51 -11.74 0.49
CA LEU A 527 4.92 -13.13 0.26
C LEU A 527 4.58 -13.62 -1.14
N ILE A 528 3.53 -13.07 -1.75
CA ILE A 528 2.95 -13.61 -2.98
C ILE A 528 3.76 -13.28 -4.23
N ARG A 529 4.36 -12.08 -4.30
CA ARG A 529 5.16 -11.64 -5.46
C ARG A 529 6.66 -11.81 -5.25
N SER A 530 7.12 -11.94 -4.01
CA SER A 530 8.55 -12.10 -3.71
C SER A 530 9.24 -13.24 -4.49
N PRO A 531 8.63 -14.44 -4.68
CA PRO A 531 9.22 -15.50 -5.50
C PRO A 531 9.42 -15.14 -6.97
N TYR A 532 8.77 -14.06 -7.45
CA TYR A 532 8.79 -13.63 -8.85
C TYR A 532 9.73 -12.45 -9.10
N LEU A 533 10.36 -11.89 -8.08
CA LEU A 533 11.28 -10.76 -8.25
C LEU A 533 12.49 -11.08 -9.14
N GLU A 534 13.00 -12.32 -9.06
CA GLU A 534 14.04 -12.78 -9.97
C GLU A 534 13.53 -12.86 -11.42
N LYS A 535 12.28 -13.28 -11.61
CA LYS A 535 11.64 -13.33 -12.94
C LYS A 535 11.43 -11.92 -13.51
N GLU A 536 11.04 -10.97 -12.67
CA GLU A 536 10.78 -9.57 -13.06
C GLU A 536 12.06 -8.81 -13.41
N PHE A 537 13.11 -8.89 -12.57
CA PHE A 537 14.31 -8.07 -12.73
C PHE A 537 15.55 -8.82 -13.25
N GLY A 538 15.48 -10.15 -13.33
CA GLY A 538 16.60 -11.01 -13.67
C GLY A 538 17.58 -11.21 -12.52
N LEU A 539 18.35 -12.31 -12.60
CA LEU A 539 19.27 -12.77 -11.55
C LEU A 539 20.28 -11.70 -11.10
N LYS A 540 20.82 -10.91 -12.04
CA LYS A 540 21.84 -9.89 -11.71
C LYS A 540 21.29 -8.81 -10.79
N VAL A 541 20.12 -8.26 -11.10
CA VAL A 541 19.47 -7.21 -10.30
C VAL A 541 18.93 -7.80 -9.00
N TYR A 542 18.35 -9.00 -9.06
CA TYR A 542 17.91 -9.72 -7.87
C TYR A 542 19.06 -9.91 -6.86
N ASN A 543 20.27 -10.23 -7.32
CA ASN A 543 21.45 -10.30 -6.46
C ASN A 543 21.91 -8.95 -5.89
N LEU A 544 21.60 -7.81 -6.54
CA LEU A 544 21.79 -6.49 -5.93
C LEU A 544 20.83 -6.31 -4.76
N PHE A 545 19.57 -6.72 -4.91
CA PHE A 545 18.59 -6.67 -3.81
C PHE A 545 19.04 -7.53 -2.63
N LYS A 546 19.64 -8.71 -2.87
CA LYS A 546 20.22 -9.55 -1.80
C LYS A 546 21.33 -8.81 -1.04
N GLN A 547 22.28 -8.23 -1.77
CA GLN A 547 23.40 -7.49 -1.17
C GLN A 547 22.94 -6.26 -0.39
N ILE A 548 21.88 -5.58 -0.83
CA ILE A 548 21.24 -4.50 -0.07
C ILE A 548 20.67 -5.05 1.24
N LYS A 549 19.89 -6.13 1.18
CA LYS A 549 19.35 -6.80 2.38
C LYS A 549 20.47 -7.18 3.36
N GLU A 550 21.54 -7.82 2.89
CA GLU A 550 22.70 -8.23 3.69
C GLU A 550 23.46 -7.02 4.27
N THR A 551 23.49 -5.88 3.57
CA THR A 551 24.14 -4.65 4.05
C THR A 551 23.41 -4.05 5.25
N PHE A 552 22.09 -4.03 5.22
CA PHE A 552 21.27 -3.48 6.31
C PHE A 552 20.99 -4.49 7.42
N ASP A 553 20.94 -5.78 7.08
CA ASP A 553 20.52 -6.86 7.96
C ASP A 553 21.34 -8.15 7.71
N PRO A 554 22.63 -8.16 8.12
CA PRO A 554 23.52 -9.30 7.91
C PRO A 554 23.06 -10.57 8.64
N ASP A 555 22.31 -10.42 9.73
CA ASP A 555 21.79 -11.52 10.55
C ASP A 555 20.37 -11.96 10.11
N ASN A 556 19.81 -11.33 9.07
CA ASN A 556 18.49 -11.61 8.50
C ASN A 556 17.34 -11.61 9.54
N ILE A 557 17.36 -10.65 10.46
CA ILE A 557 16.40 -10.53 11.57
C ILE A 557 15.14 -9.73 11.20
N PHE A 558 15.23 -8.85 10.20
CA PHE A 558 14.18 -7.92 9.82
C PHE A 558 13.30 -8.52 8.73
N ASN A 559 12.07 -8.87 9.12
CA ASN A 559 11.02 -9.41 8.27
C ASN A 559 11.51 -10.44 7.24
N PRO A 560 12.12 -11.57 7.68
CA PRO A 560 12.66 -12.57 6.77
C PRO A 560 11.57 -13.14 5.86
N HIS A 561 12.03 -13.66 4.72
CA HIS A 561 11.20 -14.21 3.65
C HIS A 561 10.29 -13.21 2.96
N LYS A 562 10.66 -11.92 2.88
CA LYS A 562 10.03 -10.92 2.00
C LYS A 562 11.11 -10.31 1.13
N LYS A 563 10.78 -10.02 -0.13
CA LYS A 563 11.64 -9.55 -1.22
C LYS A 563 12.74 -10.54 -1.63
N ILE A 564 13.40 -11.17 -0.68
CA ILE A 564 14.59 -11.99 -0.91
C ILE A 564 14.44 -13.37 -0.26
N GLY A 565 14.93 -14.39 -0.97
CA GLY A 565 15.03 -15.76 -0.44
C GLY A 565 13.68 -16.44 -0.22
N VAL A 566 12.66 -16.07 -1.00
CA VAL A 566 11.32 -16.64 -0.91
C VAL A 566 11.10 -17.60 -2.07
N THR A 567 10.83 -18.87 -1.77
CA THR A 567 10.45 -19.84 -2.81
C THR A 567 8.94 -19.87 -2.99
N LYS A 568 8.49 -20.36 -4.14
CA LYS A 568 7.05 -20.57 -4.39
C LYS A 568 6.48 -21.53 -3.33
N GLU A 569 7.17 -22.62 -3.03
CA GLU A 569 6.77 -23.63 -2.05
C GLU A 569 6.56 -23.03 -0.66
N TYR A 570 7.47 -22.15 -0.23
CA TYR A 570 7.33 -21.41 1.02
C TYR A 570 6.10 -20.51 1.01
N ALA A 571 5.88 -19.76 -0.07
CA ALA A 571 4.66 -18.95 -0.19
C ALA A 571 3.39 -19.83 -0.14
N MET A 572 3.39 -21.01 -0.78
CA MET A 572 2.25 -21.94 -0.76
C MET A 572 1.96 -22.53 0.62
N SER A 573 3.01 -22.85 1.40
CA SER A 573 2.82 -23.47 2.71
C SER A 573 2.12 -22.55 3.70
N HIS A 574 2.11 -21.24 3.42
CA HIS A 574 1.46 -20.22 4.23
C HIS A 574 0.03 -19.88 3.75
N MET A 575 -0.49 -20.57 2.73
CA MET A 575 -1.89 -20.37 2.32
C MET A 575 -2.90 -20.80 3.42
N ILE A 576 -3.93 -19.99 3.70
CA ILE A 576 -5.07 -20.34 4.56
C ILE A 576 -5.86 -21.41 3.84
N LYS A 577 -6.02 -22.54 4.51
CA LYS A 577 -6.80 -23.69 4.00
C LYS A 577 -8.08 -23.92 4.83
N ASP A 578 -8.32 -23.11 5.85
CA ASP A 578 -9.38 -23.34 6.84
C ASP A 578 -10.64 -22.52 6.54
N GLU A 579 -11.69 -23.20 6.06
CA GLU A 579 -13.02 -22.63 5.78
C GLU A 579 -13.62 -21.87 6.97
N SER A 580 -13.39 -22.34 8.20
CA SER A 580 -13.95 -21.69 9.40
C SER A 580 -13.26 -20.36 9.72
N TYR A 581 -12.02 -20.17 9.24
CA TYR A 581 -11.32 -18.90 9.32
C TYR A 581 -11.88 -17.94 8.27
N ILE A 582 -11.99 -18.42 7.03
CA ILE A 582 -12.47 -17.67 5.88
C ILE A 582 -13.91 -17.15 6.08
N GLN A 583 -14.79 -17.95 6.69
CA GLN A 583 -16.18 -17.55 6.99
C GLN A 583 -16.31 -16.57 8.15
N LYS A 584 -15.37 -16.58 9.12
CA LYS A 584 -15.44 -15.72 10.31
C LYS A 584 -14.86 -14.33 10.09
N HIS A 585 -14.05 -14.15 9.04
CA HIS A 585 -13.36 -12.90 8.76
C HIS A 585 -13.59 -12.45 7.30
N PRO A 586 -14.85 -12.26 6.86
CA PRO A 586 -15.18 -11.91 5.47
C PRO A 586 -14.73 -10.51 5.05
N HIS A 587 -14.29 -9.68 6.00
CA HIS A 587 -13.88 -8.28 5.80
C HIS A 587 -12.37 -8.10 5.72
N GLU A 588 -11.61 -9.11 6.12
CA GLU A 588 -10.20 -9.22 5.76
C GLU A 588 -10.17 -9.22 4.24
N LYS A 589 -9.45 -8.26 3.65
CA LYS A 589 -8.92 -8.57 2.31
C LYS A 589 -8.17 -9.87 2.58
N ILE A 590 -8.57 -10.95 1.92
CA ILE A 590 -7.63 -12.02 1.60
C ILE A 590 -7.04 -11.70 0.22
#